data_AF-A0AAJ1ICX0-F1
#
_entry.id   AF-A0AAJ1ICX0-F1
#
_cell.length_a   1.000
_cell.length_b   1.000
_cell.length_c   1.000
_cell.angle_alpha   90.00
_cell.angle_beta   90.00
_cell.angle_gamma   90.00
#
_symmetry.space_group_name_H-M   'P 1'
#
loop_
_entity.id
_entity.type
_entity.pdbx_description
1 polymer ?
#
loop_
_entity_poly.entity_id
_entity_poly.type
_entity_poly.pdbx_seq_one_letter_code
_entity_poly.pdbx_strand_id
1 'polypeptide(L)'
;MSTKSIFAYINRHQKLKSFPVIKMCKALGVSETGYYKWKRTGNKPKAWQLLLVKIHGILDEYPDNSNYGIERIMIALEQRGYKSSRSTVIRAMR
;
A
#
# COMPACT_ATOMS: atom_id res chain seq x y z
N MET A 1 13.57 -17.37 7.38
CA MET A 1 12.60 -16.50 8.10
C MET A 1 12.41 -15.23 7.28
N SER A 2 11.17 -14.76 7.04
CA SER A 2 10.94 -13.55 6.22
C SER A 2 11.33 -12.27 6.98
N THR A 3 11.86 -11.26 6.30
CA THR A 3 12.16 -9.95 6.91
C THR A 3 10.92 -9.32 7.57
N LYS A 4 9.73 -9.53 7.01
CA LYS A 4 8.45 -9.11 7.61
C LYS A 4 8.19 -9.80 8.95
N SER A 5 8.48 -11.10 9.05
CA SER A 5 8.33 -11.84 10.32
C SER A 5 9.32 -11.37 11.39
N ILE A 6 10.54 -11.02 10.99
CA ILE A 6 11.55 -10.44 11.89
C ILE A 6 11.07 -9.08 12.42
N PHE A 7 10.58 -8.19 11.56
CA PHE A 7 10.05 -6.90 12.00
C PHE A 7 8.80 -7.04 12.89
N ALA A 8 7.94 -8.03 12.63
CA ALA A 8 6.80 -8.32 13.50
C ALA A 8 7.25 -8.76 14.91
N TYR A 9 8.28 -9.60 15.01
CA TYR A 9 8.90 -10.00 16.26
C TYR A 9 9.47 -8.78 17.02
N ILE A 10 10.28 -7.95 16.34
CA ILE A 10 10.87 -6.73 16.93
C ILE A 10 9.77 -5.79 17.45
N ASN A 11 8.68 -5.61 16.70
CA ASN A 11 7.57 -4.75 17.09
C ASN A 11 6.82 -5.28 18.33
N ARG A 12 6.66 -6.60 18.45
CA ARG A 12 6.06 -7.23 19.64
C ARG A 12 6.91 -6.96 20.88
N HIS A 13 8.22 -7.21 20.81
CA HIS A 13 9.13 -7.00 21.94
C HIS A 13 9.39 -5.52 22.24
N GLN A 14 9.33 -4.62 21.25
CA GLN A 14 9.35 -3.18 21.49
C GLN A 14 8.13 -2.75 22.32
N LYS A 15 6.92 -3.26 22.02
CA LYS A 15 5.70 -2.93 22.80
C LYS A 15 5.79 -3.42 24.24
N LEU A 16 6.43 -4.56 24.47
CA LEU A 16 6.69 -5.11 25.81
C LEU A 16 7.82 -4.37 26.56
N LYS A 17 8.49 -3.39 25.93
CA LYS A 17 9.65 -2.66 26.45
C LYS A 17 10.81 -3.57 26.93
N SER A 18 10.87 -4.82 26.47
CA SER A 18 11.89 -5.77 26.93
C SER A 18 13.30 -5.40 26.48
N PHE A 19 13.45 -4.90 25.24
CA PHE A 19 14.75 -4.60 24.66
C PHE A 19 14.72 -3.37 23.74
N PRO A 20 15.84 -2.62 23.62
CA PRO A 20 15.99 -1.58 22.61
C PRO A 20 15.93 -2.15 21.18
N VAL A 21 15.27 -1.44 20.27
CA VAL A 21 15.13 -1.83 18.85
C VAL A 21 16.49 -2.06 18.19
N ILE A 22 17.46 -1.18 18.45
CA ILE A 22 18.83 -1.27 17.93
C ILE A 22 19.47 -2.63 18.25
N LYS A 23 19.34 -3.10 19.50
CA LYS A 23 19.90 -4.38 19.93
C LYS A 23 19.24 -5.57 19.23
N MET A 24 17.91 -5.52 19.09
CA MET A 24 17.18 -6.56 18.36
C MET A 24 17.51 -6.58 16.87
N CYS A 25 17.59 -5.42 16.23
CA CYS A 25 18.00 -5.28 14.83
C CYS A 25 19.40 -5.85 14.58
N LYS A 26 20.37 -5.53 15.45
CA LYS A 26 21.75 -6.04 15.36
C LYS A 26 21.80 -7.56 15.53
N ALA A 27 21.08 -8.11 16.50
CA ALA A 27 21.03 -9.56 16.75
C ALA A 27 20.36 -10.34 15.60
N LEU A 28 19.37 -9.73 14.95
CA LEU A 28 18.58 -10.37 13.89
C LEU A 28 19.10 -10.05 12.47
N GLY A 29 20.20 -9.32 12.36
CA GLY A 29 20.83 -8.99 11.06
C GLY A 29 19.98 -8.10 10.16
N VAL A 30 19.12 -7.24 10.72
CA VAL A 30 18.25 -6.33 9.95
C VAL A 30 18.56 -4.87 10.24
N SER A 31 18.32 -3.99 9.27
CA SER A 31 18.52 -2.56 9.46
C SER A 31 17.41 -1.93 10.31
N GLU A 32 17.82 -1.04 11.22
CA GLU A 32 16.89 -0.25 12.03
C GLU A 32 16.02 0.68 11.16
N THR A 33 16.62 1.30 10.14
CA THR A 33 15.90 2.13 9.16
C THR A 33 14.83 1.33 8.42
N GLY A 34 15.13 0.08 8.05
CA GLY A 34 14.18 -0.85 7.45
C GLY A 34 13.02 -1.18 8.37
N TYR A 35 13.31 -1.41 9.65
CA TYR A 35 12.29 -1.64 10.68
C TYR A 35 11.34 -0.46 10.82
N TYR A 36 11.85 0.76 11.00
CA TYR A 36 10.98 1.93 11.16
C TYR A 36 10.21 2.28 9.88
N LYS A 37 10.80 2.06 8.69
CA LYS A 37 10.08 2.17 7.42
C LYS A 37 8.92 1.18 7.35
N TRP A 38 9.17 -0.10 7.68
CA TRP A 38 8.13 -1.12 7.75
C TRP A 38 7.05 -0.76 8.78
N LYS A 39 7.42 -0.30 9.97
CA LYS A 39 6.48 0.11 11.02
C LYS A 39 5.59 1.27 10.57
N ARG A 40 6.14 2.25 9.84
CA ARG A 40 5.41 3.41 9.32
C ARG A 40 4.48 3.08 8.17
N THR A 41 4.89 2.15 7.29
CA THR A 41 4.19 1.85 6.03
C THR A 41 3.36 0.58 6.08
N GLY A 42 3.58 -0.30 7.06
CA GLY A 42 3.03 -1.67 7.10
C GLY A 42 1.51 -1.77 7.07
N ASN A 43 0.81 -0.75 7.59
CA ASN A 43 -0.66 -0.72 7.65
C ASN A 43 -1.29 0.39 6.80
N LYS A 44 -0.49 1.13 6.02
CA LYS A 44 -1.03 2.24 5.21
C LYS A 44 -1.33 1.72 3.80
N PRO A 45 -2.58 1.87 3.30
CA PRO A 45 -2.87 1.57 1.92
C PRO A 45 -1.99 2.44 1.03
N LYS A 46 -1.38 1.82 0.02
CA LYS A 46 -0.62 2.57 -0.99
C LYS A 46 -1.61 3.43 -1.78
N ALA A 47 -1.13 4.56 -2.29
CA ALA A 47 -1.97 5.48 -3.06
C ALA A 47 -2.69 4.79 -4.25
N TRP A 48 -2.04 3.81 -4.89
CA TRP A 48 -2.67 3.04 -5.97
C TRP A 48 -3.80 2.12 -5.49
N GLN A 49 -3.74 1.60 -4.25
CA GLN A 49 -4.82 0.79 -3.69
C GLN A 49 -6.06 1.65 -3.45
N LEU A 50 -5.87 2.87 -2.97
CA LEU A 50 -6.95 3.85 -2.83
C LEU A 50 -7.53 4.25 -4.19
N LEU A 51 -6.68 4.39 -5.21
CA LEU A 51 -7.13 4.65 -6.58
C LEU A 51 -7.93 3.47 -7.14
N LEU A 52 -7.48 2.24 -6.90
CA LEU A 52 -8.15 1.02 -7.34
C LEU A 52 -9.57 0.91 -6.76
N VAL A 53 -9.75 1.22 -5.47
CA VAL A 53 -11.10 1.26 -4.86
C VAL A 53 -12.03 2.24 -5.57
N LYS A 54 -11.53 3.41 -5.97
CA LYS A 54 -12.31 4.39 -6.74
C LYS A 54 -12.65 3.89 -8.15
N ILE A 55 -11.70 3.21 -8.80
CA ILE A 55 -11.92 2.61 -10.11
C ILE A 55 -13.00 1.53 -10.02
N HIS A 56 -12.95 0.66 -9.00
CA HIS A 56 -14.01 -0.33 -8.77
C HIS A 56 -15.38 0.33 -8.58
N GLY A 57 -15.48 1.40 -7.78
CA GLY A 57 -16.73 2.14 -7.66
C GLY A 57 -17.28 2.69 -8.98
N ILE A 58 -16.40 3.12 -9.90
CA ILE A 58 -16.81 3.55 -11.26
C ILE A 58 -17.31 2.35 -12.09
N LEU A 59 -16.65 1.20 -11.99
CA LEU A 59 -17.02 -0.01 -12.75
C LEU A 59 -18.34 -0.61 -12.25
N ASP A 60 -18.56 -0.62 -10.94
CA ASP A 60 -19.76 -1.17 -10.31
C ASP A 60 -21.03 -0.39 -10.66
N GLU A 61 -20.91 0.90 -11.00
CA GLU A 61 -22.04 1.73 -11.46
C GLU A 61 -22.52 1.36 -12.88
N TYR A 62 -21.65 0.75 -13.70
CA TYR A 62 -21.95 0.38 -15.08
C TYR A 62 -21.58 -1.09 -15.35
N PRO A 63 -22.26 -2.05 -14.69
CA PRO A 63 -21.91 -3.47 -14.77
C PRO A 63 -22.02 -4.04 -16.19
N ASP A 64 -22.89 -3.47 -17.03
CA ASP A 64 -23.07 -3.85 -18.43
C ASP A 64 -21.87 -3.45 -19.32
N ASN A 65 -20.98 -2.59 -18.83
CA ASN A 65 -19.82 -2.08 -19.55
C ASN A 65 -18.55 -2.83 -19.12
N SER A 66 -18.57 -4.15 -19.31
CA SER A 66 -17.49 -5.08 -18.96
C SER A 66 -16.12 -4.74 -19.56
N ASN A 67 -16.08 -3.89 -20.61
CA ASN A 67 -14.85 -3.41 -21.25
C ASN A 67 -14.67 -1.89 -21.10
N TYR A 68 -14.77 -1.41 -19.86
CA TYR A 68 -14.55 -0.01 -19.52
C TYR A 68 -13.05 0.36 -19.69
N GLY A 69 -12.68 0.80 -20.89
CA GLY A 69 -11.29 1.10 -21.24
C GLY A 69 -10.65 2.21 -20.39
N ILE A 70 -9.30 2.20 -20.33
CA ILE A 70 -8.49 3.11 -19.52
C ILE A 70 -8.85 4.59 -19.74
N GLU A 71 -9.07 5.01 -20.99
CA GLU A 71 -9.45 6.40 -21.29
C GLU A 71 -10.79 6.79 -20.65
N ARG A 72 -11.77 5.88 -20.63
CA ARG A 72 -13.07 6.13 -19.97
C ARG A 72 -12.93 6.21 -18.45
N ILE A 73 -12.03 5.41 -17.86
CA ILE A 73 -11.72 5.47 -16.42
C ILE A 73 -11.07 6.81 -16.09
N MET A 74 -10.14 7.27 -16.93
CA MET A 74 -9.49 8.56 -16.74
C MET A 74 -10.49 9.71 -16.79
N ILE A 75 -11.40 9.71 -17.77
CA ILE A 75 -12.47 10.70 -17.89
C ILE A 75 -13.38 10.65 -16.65
N ALA A 76 -13.82 9.46 -16.22
CA ALA A 76 -14.69 9.32 -15.05
C ALA A 76 -14.01 9.75 -13.75
N LEU A 77 -12.71 9.48 -13.59
CA LEU A 77 -11.92 9.97 -12.46
C LEU A 77 -11.82 11.49 -12.47
N GLU A 78 -11.57 12.10 -13.63
CA GLU A 78 -11.49 13.55 -13.80
C GLU A 78 -12.83 14.24 -13.50
N GLN A 79 -13.94 13.68 -13.99
CA GLN A 79 -15.30 14.15 -13.69
C GLN A 79 -15.61 14.10 -12.18
N ARG A 80 -15.02 13.15 -11.44
CA ARG A 80 -15.12 13.05 -9.97
C ARG A 80 -14.07 13.90 -9.23
N GLY A 81 -13.30 14.72 -9.93
CA GLY A 81 -12.28 15.60 -9.35
C GLY A 81 -10.96 14.91 -9.00
N TYR A 82 -10.73 13.69 -9.46
CA TYR A 82 -9.49 12.96 -9.22
C TYR A 82 -8.52 13.10 -10.40
N LYS A 83 -7.45 13.88 -10.20
CA LYS A 83 -6.34 13.96 -11.16
C LYS A 83 -5.38 12.80 -10.95
N SER A 84 -5.20 11.97 -11.99
CA SER A 84 -4.26 10.85 -11.98
C SER A 84 -3.67 10.66 -13.37
N SER A 85 -2.37 10.34 -13.47
CA SER A 85 -1.74 10.08 -14.76
C SER A 85 -2.18 8.72 -15.32
N ARG A 86 -2.15 8.58 -16.65
CA ARG A 86 -2.41 7.31 -17.36
C ARG A 86 -1.59 6.15 -16.79
N SER A 87 -0.30 6.38 -16.54
CA SER A 87 0.60 5.37 -15.96
C SER A 87 0.22 4.96 -14.53
N THR A 88 -0.38 5.86 -13.75
CA THR A 88 -0.85 5.56 -12.39
C THR A 88 -2.14 4.73 -12.43
N VAL A 89 -3.06 5.06 -13.33
CA VAL A 89 -4.29 4.30 -13.56
C VAL A 89 -3.96 2.88 -14.04
N ILE A 90 -3.10 2.73 -15.05
CA ILE A 90 -2.63 1.43 -15.54
C ILE A 90 -2.01 0.59 -14.41
N ARG A 91 -1.19 1.20 -13.55
CA ARG A 91 -0.57 0.49 -12.43
C ARG A 91 -1.58 0.07 -11.36
N ALA A 92 -2.61 0.89 -11.13
CA ALA A 92 -3.64 0.57 -10.15
C ALA A 92 -4.55 -0.56 -10.63
N MET A 93 -4.82 -0.62 -11.95
CA MET A 93 -5.64 -1.66 -12.58
C MET A 93 -4.91 -2.97 -12.88
N ARG A 94 -3.58 -3.00 -12.75
CA ARG A 94 -2.74 -4.19 -12.96
C ARG A 94 -2.78 -5.09 -11.75
#